data_AF-A0A9E2G9K2-F1
#
_entry.id   AF-A0A9E2G9K2-F1
#
_cell.length_a   1.000
_cell.length_b   1.000
_cell.length_c   1.000
_cell.angle_alpha   90.00
_cell.angle_beta   90.00
_cell.angle_gamma   90.00
#
_symmetry.space_group_name_H-M   'P 1'
#
loop_
_entity.id
_entity.type
_entity.pdbx_description
1 polymer ?
#
loop_
_entity_poly.entity_id
_entity_poly.type
_entity_poly.pdbx_seq_one_letter_code
_entity_poly.pdbx_strand_id
1 'polypeptide(L)'
;MKERSLLYFITAVTASVLFLVSIIIRSLDWFGSYGYAVMPTMYELFIPVVLLWVGWYFQNKGFLLSASVLVAVLFGQHFNYTGVLNGDIFILSTYAPMVKTVYVLGFILLLSVTGIGFYSYLKMHISKQ
;
A
#
# COMPACT_ATOMS: atom_id res chain seq x y z
N MET A 1 17.26 12.99 -15.39
CA MET A 1 17.35 11.97 -14.31
C MET A 1 17.56 10.61 -14.96
N LYS A 2 18.49 9.77 -14.49
CA LYS A 2 18.68 8.40 -15.03
C LYS A 2 17.38 7.60 -14.86
N GLU A 3 16.97 6.81 -15.85
CA GLU A 3 15.72 6.00 -15.82
C GLU A 3 15.53 5.21 -14.51
N ARG A 4 16.63 4.77 -13.90
CA ARG A 4 16.67 4.08 -12.60
C ARG A 4 16.07 4.89 -11.45
N SER A 5 16.30 6.20 -11.42
CA SER A 5 15.77 7.13 -10.42
C SER A 5 14.27 7.39 -10.59
N LEU A 6 13.75 7.15 -11.80
CA LEU A 6 12.36 7.45 -12.15
C LEU A 6 11.42 6.32 -11.70
N LEU A 7 11.82 5.05 -11.86
CA LEU A 7 11.03 3.91 -11.37
C LEU A 7 10.90 3.90 -9.83
N TYR A 8 11.98 4.23 -9.12
CA TYR A 8 11.94 4.39 -7.67
C TYR A 8 11.05 5.56 -7.23
N PHE A 9 11.09 6.66 -7.98
CA PHE A 9 10.21 7.80 -7.73
C PHE A 9 8.75 7.39 -7.90
N ILE A 10 8.40 6.67 -8.97
CA ILE A 10 7.04 6.17 -9.20
C ILE A 10 6.59 5.28 -8.04
N THR A 11 7.44 4.36 -7.57
CA THR A 11 7.09 3.48 -6.43
C THR A 11 6.75 4.28 -5.17
N ALA A 12 7.57 5.26 -4.81
CA ALA A 12 7.33 6.13 -3.66
C ALA A 12 6.08 6.99 -3.83
N VAL A 13 5.82 7.50 -5.04
CA VAL A 13 4.61 8.26 -5.36
C VAL A 13 3.37 7.38 -5.24
N THR A 14 3.37 6.17 -5.80
CA THR A 14 2.23 5.24 -5.69
C THR A 14 1.91 4.90 -4.23
N ALA A 15 2.94 4.65 -3.40
CA ALA A 15 2.75 4.43 -1.97
C ALA A 15 2.20 5.67 -1.25
N SER A 16 2.62 6.86 -1.65
CA SER A 16 2.11 8.14 -1.12
C SER A 16 0.65 8.37 -1.49
N VAL A 17 0.23 8.01 -2.71
CA VAL A 17 -1.18 8.05 -3.13
C VAL A 17 -2.01 7.11 -2.26
N LEU A 18 -1.52 5.90 -2.00
CA LEU A 18 -2.20 4.94 -1.12
C LEU A 18 -2.38 5.50 0.30
N PHE A 19 -1.34 6.17 0.84
CA PHE A 19 -1.43 6.88 2.11
C PHE A 19 -2.45 8.02 2.08
N LEU A 20 -2.46 8.87 1.06
CA LEU A 20 -3.44 9.96 0.92
C LEU A 20 -4.87 9.44 0.83
N VAL A 21 -5.10 8.39 0.03
CA VAL A 21 -6.40 7.71 -0.08
C VAL A 21 -6.84 7.19 1.30
N SER A 22 -5.92 6.67 2.11
CA SER A 22 -6.22 6.23 3.47
C SER A 22 -6.67 7.35 4.40
N ILE A 23 -6.13 8.56 4.26
CA ILE A 23 -6.55 9.72 5.02
C ILE A 23 -7.97 10.12 4.65
N ILE A 24 -8.29 10.14 3.36
CA ILE A 24 -9.62 10.52 2.87
C ILE A 24 -10.69 9.56 3.40
N ILE A 25 -10.44 8.26 3.33
CA ILE A 25 -11.38 7.24 3.77
C ILE A 25 -11.61 7.28 5.28
N ARG A 26 -10.59 7.62 6.07
CA ARG A 26 -10.69 7.82 7.52
C ARG A 26 -11.68 8.92 7.92
N SER A 27 -11.91 9.88 7.03
CA SER A 27 -12.83 10.99 7.25
C SER A 27 -14.30 10.65 6.95
N LEU A 28 -14.61 9.44 6.48
CA LEU A 28 -15.97 9.03 6.17
C LEU A 28 -16.70 8.51 7.42
N ASP A 29 -17.99 8.83 7.57
CA ASP A 29 -18.78 8.51 8.77
C ASP A 29 -18.80 7.01 9.12
N TRP A 30 -18.74 6.13 8.12
CA TRP A 30 -18.77 4.67 8.33
C TRP A 30 -17.42 4.11 8.81
N PHE A 31 -16.33 4.88 8.73
CA PHE A 31 -14.98 4.42 9.06
C PHE A 31 -14.86 4.01 10.53
N GLY A 32 -15.55 4.70 11.44
CA GLY A 32 -15.53 4.36 12.87
C GLY A 32 -15.99 2.93 13.16
N SER A 33 -16.94 2.42 12.37
CA SER A 33 -17.56 1.10 12.58
C SER A 33 -16.85 -0.03 11.83
N TYR A 34 -16.34 0.25 10.62
CA TYR A 34 -15.80 -0.80 9.73
C TYR A 34 -14.35 -0.56 9.28
N GLY A 35 -13.81 0.63 9.51
CA GLY A 35 -12.51 1.06 8.98
C GLY A 35 -11.35 0.16 9.38
N TYR A 36 -11.36 -0.37 10.61
CA TYR A 36 -10.32 -1.27 11.12
C TYR A 36 -10.20 -2.59 10.34
N ALA A 37 -11.29 -3.10 9.77
CA ALA A 37 -11.27 -4.34 8.99
C ALA A 37 -10.82 -4.10 7.53
N VAL A 38 -10.96 -2.87 7.05
CA VAL A 38 -10.82 -2.55 5.63
C VAL A 38 -9.50 -1.85 5.35
N MET A 39 -8.98 -1.10 6.33
CA MET A 39 -7.80 -0.27 6.16
C MET A 39 -6.81 -0.45 7.31
N PRO A 40 -5.51 -0.62 6.98
CA PRO A 40 -4.50 -0.71 8.01
C PRO A 40 -4.35 0.59 8.76
N THR A 41 -3.72 0.48 9.92
CA THR A 41 -3.51 1.62 10.80
C THR A 41 -2.61 2.67 10.14
N MET A 42 -2.71 3.90 10.62
CA MET A 42 -2.02 5.02 9.98
C MET A 42 -0.49 4.85 10.03
N TYR A 43 0.05 4.26 11.09
CA TYR A 43 1.48 4.00 11.24
C TYR A 43 1.98 2.87 10.32
N GLU A 44 1.17 1.83 10.09
CA GLU A 44 1.46 0.75 9.14
C GLU A 44 1.58 1.24 7.69
N LEU A 45 0.92 2.36 7.36
CA LEU A 45 1.01 3.03 6.07
C LEU A 45 2.12 4.09 6.02
N PHE A 46 2.26 4.88 7.08
CA PHE A 46 3.19 6.01 7.13
C PHE A 46 4.65 5.56 7.14
N ILE A 47 5.01 4.58 7.98
CA ILE A 47 6.40 4.12 8.12
C ILE A 47 6.94 3.62 6.77
N PRO A 48 6.24 2.73 6.03
CA PRO A 48 6.76 2.27 4.75
C PRO A 48 6.86 3.37 3.69
N VAL A 49 5.94 4.34 3.67
CA VAL A 49 6.02 5.48 2.75
C VAL A 49 7.28 6.30 3.00
N VAL A 50 7.58 6.62 4.27
CA VAL A 50 8.80 7.34 4.64
C VAL A 50 10.04 6.53 4.24
N LEU A 51 10.05 5.21 4.50
CA LEU A 51 11.15 4.34 4.09
C LEU A 51 11.36 4.31 2.57
N LEU A 52 10.29 4.30 1.77
CA LEU A 52 10.41 4.36 0.31
C LEU A 52 11.01 5.69 -0.17
N TRP A 53 10.62 6.82 0.44
CA TRP A 53 11.20 8.13 0.14
C TRP A 53 12.67 8.23 0.54
N VAL A 54 13.02 7.72 1.73
CA VAL A 54 14.41 7.63 2.19
C VAL A 54 15.24 6.75 1.27
N GLY A 55 14.71 5.59 0.88
CA GLY A 55 15.36 4.68 -0.07
C GLY A 55 15.61 5.31 -1.43
N TRP A 56 14.66 6.11 -1.91
CA TRP A 56 14.81 6.88 -3.14
C TRP A 56 15.88 7.96 -3.02
N TYR A 57 15.85 8.75 -1.93
CA TYR A 57 16.79 9.86 -1.70
C TYR A 57 18.25 9.38 -1.67
N PHE A 58 18.53 8.27 -0.97
CA PHE A 58 19.86 7.68 -0.90
C PHE A 58 20.20 6.75 -2.09
N GLN A 59 19.28 6.55 -3.04
CA GLN A 59 19.43 5.65 -4.19
C GLN A 59 19.89 4.22 -3.81
N ASN A 60 19.54 3.75 -2.61
CA ASN A 60 19.96 2.45 -2.11
C ASN A 60 18.98 1.35 -2.52
N LYS A 61 19.44 0.46 -3.41
CA LYS A 61 18.62 -0.60 -3.99
C LYS A 61 18.13 -1.63 -2.97
N GLY A 62 18.99 -2.01 -2.03
CA GLY A 62 18.68 -3.00 -1.00
C GLY A 62 17.65 -2.46 -0.01
N PHE A 63 17.84 -1.22 0.41
CA PHE A 63 16.91 -0.54 1.32
C PHE A 63 15.50 -0.41 0.74
N LEU A 64 15.38 -0.12 -0.55
CA LEU A 64 14.10 0.06 -1.23
C LEU A 64 13.37 -1.29 -1.44
N LEU A 65 14.11 -2.36 -1.70
CA LEU A 65 13.56 -3.72 -1.70
C LEU A 65 13.04 -4.10 -0.31
N SER A 66 13.85 -3.90 0.73
CA SER A 66 13.45 -4.15 2.11
C SER A 66 12.21 -3.35 2.51
N ALA A 67 12.14 -2.07 2.13
CA ALA A 67 10.95 -1.24 2.36
C ALA A 67 9.71 -1.79 1.62
N SER A 68 9.87 -2.24 0.37
CA SER A 68 8.77 -2.82 -0.42
C SER A 68 8.30 -4.18 0.14
N VAL A 69 9.22 -4.99 0.65
CA VAL A 69 8.89 -6.25 1.35
C VAL A 69 8.20 -5.96 2.68
N LEU A 70 8.63 -4.93 3.41
CA LEU A 70 8.03 -4.52 4.67
C LEU A 70 6.59 -4.04 4.45
N VAL A 71 6.33 -3.29 3.37
CA VAL A 71 4.96 -3.03 2.87
C VAL A 71 4.25 -4.37 2.71
N ALA A 72 4.73 -5.25 1.83
CA ALA A 72 4.03 -6.50 1.53
C ALA A 72 3.70 -7.35 2.79
N VAL A 73 4.59 -7.39 3.78
CA VAL A 73 4.39 -8.15 5.03
C VAL A 73 3.36 -7.51 5.95
N LEU A 74 3.52 -6.22 6.29
CA LEU A 74 2.56 -5.52 7.17
C LEU A 74 1.14 -5.58 6.61
N PHE A 75 1.02 -5.48 5.29
CA PHE A 75 -0.25 -5.52 4.62
C PHE A 75 -0.80 -6.94 4.42
N GLY A 76 0.05 -7.95 4.23
CA GLY A 76 -0.37 -9.35 4.23
C GLY A 76 -1.01 -9.75 5.56
N GLN A 77 -0.52 -9.20 6.67
CA GLN A 77 -1.14 -9.38 7.98
C GLN A 77 -2.52 -8.70 8.06
N HIS A 78 -2.68 -7.51 7.46
CA HIS A 78 -3.96 -6.80 7.40
C HIS A 78 -5.02 -7.56 6.58
N PHE A 79 -4.63 -8.25 5.51
CA PHE A 79 -5.55 -9.01 4.66
C PHE A 79 -6.08 -10.32 5.27
N ASN A 80 -5.60 -10.75 6.44
CA ASN A 80 -6.24 -11.88 7.14
C ASN A 80 -7.70 -11.59 7.54
N TYR A 81 -8.13 -10.31 7.55
CA TYR A 81 -9.53 -9.91 7.77
C TYR A 81 -10.42 -10.05 6.51
N THR A 82 -10.32 -11.15 5.77
CA THR A 82 -11.15 -11.43 4.57
C THR A 82 -12.65 -11.56 4.85
N GLY A 83 -13.06 -11.60 6.13
CA GLY A 83 -14.45 -11.62 6.57
C GLY A 83 -15.33 -10.49 6.01
N VAL A 84 -14.72 -9.36 5.60
CA VAL A 84 -15.40 -8.24 4.90
C VAL A 84 -16.04 -8.69 3.57
N LEU A 85 -15.39 -9.59 2.84
CA LEU A 85 -15.88 -10.08 1.55
C LEU A 85 -16.82 -11.28 1.69
N ASN A 86 -16.55 -12.14 2.69
CA ASN A 86 -17.30 -13.37 2.92
C ASN A 86 -18.59 -13.17 3.74
N GLY A 87 -18.87 -11.94 4.20
CA GLY A 87 -20.07 -11.62 4.98
C GLY A 87 -19.99 -12.03 6.45
N ASP A 88 -18.80 -12.37 6.93
CA ASP A 88 -18.54 -12.76 8.32
C ASP A 88 -18.64 -11.54 9.27
N ILE A 89 -18.45 -10.35 8.72
CA ILE A 89 -18.64 -9.07 9.42
C ILE A 89 -20.00 -8.50 9.00
N PHE A 90 -20.88 -8.27 9.98
CA PHE A 90 -22.16 -7.62 9.73
C PHE A 90 -21.95 -6.14 9.37
N ILE A 91 -22.16 -5.81 8.11
CA ILE A 91 -22.06 -4.44 7.58
C ILE A 91 -23.48 -3.97 7.23
N LEU A 92 -23.88 -2.79 7.69
CA LEU A 92 -25.15 -2.18 7.30
C LEU A 92 -25.24 -2.11 5.77
N SER A 93 -26.36 -2.53 5.19
CA SER A 93 -26.55 -2.57 3.73
C SER A 93 -26.28 -1.22 3.06
N THR A 94 -26.52 -0.11 3.76
CA THR A 94 -26.25 1.27 3.31
C THR A 94 -24.75 1.52 3.08
N TYR A 95 -23.87 0.92 3.88
CA TYR A 95 -22.42 1.11 3.82
C TYR A 95 -21.67 -0.03 3.12
N ALA A 96 -22.32 -1.19 2.93
CA ALA A 96 -21.74 -2.36 2.27
C ALA A 96 -21.03 -2.08 0.93
N PRO A 97 -21.60 -1.30 -0.03
CA PRO A 97 -20.91 -1.02 -1.29
C PRO A 97 -19.65 -0.16 -1.10
N MET A 98 -19.68 0.82 -0.21
CA MET A 98 -18.52 1.67 0.09
C MET A 98 -17.39 0.86 0.72
N VAL A 99 -17.71 0.08 1.74
CA VAL A 99 -16.77 -0.78 2.48
C VAL A 99 -16.07 -1.77 1.54
N LYS A 100 -16.84 -2.46 0.68
CA LYS A 100 -16.28 -3.41 -0.30
C LYS A 100 -15.41 -2.72 -1.35
N THR A 101 -15.81 -1.54 -1.81
CA THR A 101 -15.03 -0.78 -2.81
C THR A 101 -13.68 -0.36 -2.24
N VAL A 102 -13.65 0.14 -1.00
CA VAL A 102 -12.39 0.50 -0.34
C VAL A 102 -11.49 -0.71 -0.15
N TYR A 103 -12.06 -1.85 0.25
CA TYR A 103 -11.31 -3.10 0.37
C TYR A 103 -10.62 -3.48 -0.95
N VAL A 104 -11.39 -3.49 -2.05
CA VAL A 104 -10.90 -3.89 -3.38
C VAL A 104 -9.91 -2.87 -3.95
N LEU A 105 -10.17 -1.57 -3.83
CA LEU A 105 -9.26 -0.53 -4.29
C LEU A 105 -7.95 -0.53 -3.49
N GLY A 106 -8.04 -0.67 -2.17
CA GLY A 106 -6.88 -0.84 -1.30
C GLY A 106 -6.02 -2.03 -1.74
N PHE A 107 -6.67 -3.17 -2.01
CA PHE A 107 -6.00 -4.37 -2.52
C PHE A 107 -5.27 -4.14 -3.86
N ILE A 108 -5.93 -3.53 -4.85
CA ILE A 108 -5.33 -3.28 -6.17
C ILE A 108 -4.15 -2.31 -6.08
N LEU A 109 -4.30 -1.21 -5.35
CA LEU A 109 -3.23 -0.22 -5.18
C LEU A 109 -1.99 -0.83 -4.52
N LEU A 110 -2.20 -1.76 -3.60
CA LEU A 110 -1.15 -2.39 -2.82
C LEU A 110 -0.39 -3.46 -3.59
N LEU A 111 -1.11 -4.26 -4.39
CA LEU A 111 -0.48 -5.13 -5.40
C LEU A 111 0.34 -4.30 -6.38
N SER A 112 -0.15 -3.12 -6.76
CA SER A 112 0.56 -2.20 -7.65
C SER A 112 1.85 -1.69 -7.00
N VAL A 113 1.82 -1.21 -5.75
CA VAL A 113 3.02 -0.75 -5.03
C VAL A 113 4.05 -1.86 -4.90
N THR A 114 3.63 -3.05 -4.47
CA THR A 114 4.53 -4.19 -4.27
C THR A 114 5.12 -4.67 -5.59
N GLY A 115 4.29 -4.81 -6.62
CA GLY A 115 4.69 -5.25 -7.95
C GLY A 115 5.65 -4.26 -8.63
N ILE A 116 5.35 -2.96 -8.58
CA ILE A 116 6.23 -1.92 -9.14
C ILE A 116 7.54 -1.86 -8.35
N GLY A 117 7.51 -1.99 -7.03
CA GLY A 117 8.72 -2.03 -6.19
C GLY A 117 9.64 -3.20 -6.54
N PHE A 118 9.09 -4.41 -6.67
CA PHE A 118 9.83 -5.60 -7.06
C PHE A 118 10.38 -5.51 -8.49
N TYR A 119 9.55 -5.07 -9.43
CA TYR A 119 9.97 -4.86 -10.82
C TYR A 119 11.11 -3.83 -10.92
N SER A 120 11.00 -2.74 -10.16
CA SER A 120 12.04 -1.71 -10.08
C SER A 120 13.37 -2.30 -9.62
N TYR A 121 13.35 -3.19 -8.62
CA TYR A 121 14.55 -3.89 -8.17
C TYR A 121 15.14 -4.81 -9.26
N LEU A 122 14.32 -5.68 -9.87
CA LEU A 122 14.77 -6.66 -10.87
C LEU A 122 15.39 -5.99 -12.11
N LYS A 123 14.72 -4.99 -12.69
CA LYS A 123 15.24 -4.25 -13.86
C LYS A 123 16.61 -3.62 -13.58
N MET A 124 16.85 -3.23 -12.34
CA MET A 124 18.13 -2.64 -11.92
C MET A 124 19.24 -3.63 -11.62
N HIS A 125 18.91 -4.89 -11.37
CA HIS A 125 19.88 -5.96 -11.27
C HIS A 125 20.35 -6.37 -12.67
N ILE A 126 19.39 -6.55 -13.59
CA ILE A 126 19.65 -6.92 -14.99
C ILE A 126 20.47 -5.84 -15.73
N SER A 127 20.15 -4.55 -15.54
CA SER A 127 20.88 -3.44 -16.19
C SER A 127 22.31 -3.20 -15.64
N LYS A 128 22.76 -3.96 -14.64
CA LYS A 128 24.13 -3.88 -14.10
C LYS A 128 25.04 -5.01 -14.63
N GLN A 129 24.49 -6.03 -15.30
CA GLN A 129 25.24 -6.97 -16.14
C GLN A 129 25.39 -6.38 -17.54
#